data_AF-A0A3D1QYM2-F1
#
_entry.id   AF-A0A3D1QYM2-F1
#
_cell.length_a   1.000
_cell.length_b   1.000
_cell.length_c   1.000
_cell.angle_alpha   90.00
_cell.angle_beta   90.00
_cell.angle_gamma   90.00
#
_symmetry.space_group_name_H-M   'P 1'
#
loop_
_entity.id
_entity.type
_entity.pdbx_description
1 polymer ?
#
loop_
_entity_poly.entity_id
_entity_poly.type
_entity_poly.pdbx_seq_one_letter_code
_entity_poly.pdbx_strand_id
1 'polypeptide(L)'
;PRTAPYREVHAELADEPPCESSVELDTVRAALAPLWGLLPPERREALAEATHLTDPGALCDAIALAVVDEPDELQALLEATGLRARSRRLLERIGALLFDAQPRPPRGQVC
;
A
#
# COMPACT_ATOMS: atom_id res chain seq x y z
N PRO A 1 -29.81 15.96 -10.95
CA PRO A 1 -28.63 16.70 -10.43
C PRO A 1 -28.44 16.47 -8.93
N ARG A 2 -27.46 15.64 -8.54
CA ARG A 2 -27.05 15.50 -7.13
C ARG A 2 -26.09 16.65 -6.80
N THR A 3 -26.60 17.73 -6.23
CA THR A 3 -25.77 18.74 -5.56
C THR A 3 -25.36 18.16 -4.21
N ALA A 4 -24.19 17.54 -4.12
CA ALA A 4 -23.61 17.23 -2.82
C ALA A 4 -23.44 18.55 -2.06
N PRO A 5 -23.87 18.66 -0.79
CA PRO A 5 -23.69 19.88 -0.02
C PRO A 5 -22.19 20.15 0.15
N TYR A 6 -21.79 21.42 -0.04
CA TYR A 6 -20.43 21.87 0.22
C TYR A 6 -20.08 21.58 1.69
N ARG A 7 -18.90 20.98 1.93
CA ARG A 7 -18.37 20.70 3.27
C ARG A 7 -17.12 21.55 3.48
N GLU A 8 -17.14 22.41 4.49
CA GLU A 8 -15.95 23.11 4.96
C GLU A 8 -15.08 22.15 5.77
N VAL A 9 -13.77 22.13 5.48
CA VAL A 9 -12.78 21.26 6.11
C VAL A 9 -11.61 22.11 6.55
N HIS A 10 -11.28 22.08 7.84
CA HIS A 10 -10.06 22.67 8.38
C HIS A 10 -9.02 21.56 8.49
N ALA A 11 -7.88 21.75 7.84
CA ALA A 11 -6.78 20.81 7.85
C ALA A 11 -5.46 21.55 8.07
N GLU A 12 -4.51 20.86 8.70
CA GLU A 12 -3.13 21.30 8.86
C GLU A 12 -2.25 20.45 7.95
N LEU A 13 -1.27 21.09 7.31
CA LEU A 13 -0.27 20.36 6.53
C LEU A 13 0.72 19.71 7.49
N ALA A 14 0.86 18.39 7.39
CA ALA A 14 1.89 17.67 8.11
C ALA A 14 3.25 17.88 7.43
N ASP A 15 4.28 18.18 8.22
CA ASP A 15 5.65 18.23 7.72
C ASP A 15 6.16 16.81 7.44
N GLU A 16 6.66 16.60 6.23
CA GLU A 16 7.29 15.34 5.84
C GLU A 16 8.81 15.48 5.88
N PRO A 17 9.52 14.70 6.72
CA PRO A 17 10.98 14.73 6.73
C PRO A 17 11.53 14.23 5.38
N PRO A 18 12.68 14.76 4.93
CA PRO A 18 13.29 14.34 3.68
C PRO A 18 13.58 12.83 3.68
N CYS A 19 13.35 12.19 2.53
CA CYS A 19 13.60 10.77 2.34
C CYS A 19 15.11 10.46 2.43
N GLU A 20 15.53 9.75 3.48
CA GLU A 20 16.94 9.42 3.70
C GLU A 20 17.42 8.12 3.01
N SER A 21 16.51 7.25 2.54
CA SER A 21 16.90 5.91 2.08
C SER A 21 16.18 5.42 0.82
N SER A 22 16.97 5.05 -0.19
CA SER A 22 16.52 4.36 -1.40
C SER A 22 16.27 2.86 -1.20
N VAL A 23 16.83 2.24 -0.15
CA VAL A 23 16.83 0.79 0.03
C VAL A 23 15.43 0.25 0.35
N GLU A 24 14.68 0.93 1.24
CA GLU A 24 13.31 0.54 1.55
C GLU A 24 12.39 0.67 0.32
N LEU A 25 12.62 1.66 -0.54
CA LEU A 25 11.88 1.85 -1.80
C LEU A 25 12.12 0.71 -2.78
N ASP A 26 13.39 0.35 -3.00
CA ASP A 26 13.75 -0.74 -3.89
C ASP A 26 13.17 -2.07 -3.39
N THR A 27 13.15 -2.25 -2.06
CA THR A 27 12.53 -3.42 -1.42
C THR A 27 11.02 -3.45 -1.65
N VAL A 28 10.33 -2.30 -1.48
CA VAL A 28 8.90 -2.17 -1.77
C VAL A 28 8.62 -2.52 -3.24
N ARG A 29 9.40 -1.96 -4.19
CA ARG A 29 9.26 -2.26 -5.62
C ARG A 29 9.45 -3.74 -5.92
N ALA A 30 10.48 -4.37 -5.35
CA ALA A 30 10.72 -5.79 -5.53
C ALA A 30 9.58 -6.65 -4.96
N ALA A 31 8.96 -6.23 -3.85
CA ALA A 31 7.86 -6.93 -3.21
C ALA A 31 6.54 -6.86 -4.02
N LEU A 32 6.42 -5.97 -5.00
CA LEU A 32 5.24 -5.89 -5.88
C LEU A 32 5.15 -7.05 -6.87
N ALA A 33 6.29 -7.59 -7.33
CA ALA A 33 6.32 -8.66 -8.32
C ALA A 33 5.50 -9.90 -7.91
N PRO A 34 5.66 -10.47 -6.69
CA PRO A 34 4.84 -11.60 -6.26
C PRO A 34 3.37 -11.23 -6.00
N LEU A 35 3.08 -9.95 -5.67
CA LEU A 35 1.71 -9.46 -5.47
C LEU A 35 0.92 -9.36 -6.78
N TRP A 36 1.59 -9.08 -7.89
CA TRP A 36 0.95 -8.88 -9.20
C TRP A 36 0.04 -10.05 -9.59
N GLY A 37 0.46 -11.28 -9.31
CA GLY A 37 -0.32 -12.50 -9.60
C GLY A 37 -1.53 -12.71 -8.70
N LEU A 38 -1.61 -11.98 -7.58
CA LEU A 38 -2.64 -12.14 -6.56
C LEU A 38 -3.72 -11.04 -6.63
N LEU A 39 -3.41 -9.91 -7.26
CA LEU A 39 -4.31 -8.77 -7.34
C LEU A 39 -5.37 -8.95 -8.45
N PRO A 40 -6.61 -8.50 -8.23
CA PRO A 40 -7.61 -8.42 -9.28
C PRO A 40 -7.17 -7.45 -10.40
N PRO A 41 -7.69 -7.60 -11.64
CA PRO A 41 -7.23 -6.83 -12.79
C PRO A 41 -7.27 -5.31 -12.59
N GLU A 42 -8.32 -4.78 -11.95
CA GLU A 42 -8.47 -3.32 -11.77
C GLU A 42 -7.36 -2.74 -10.89
N ARG A 43 -6.88 -3.52 -9.92
CA ARG A 43 -5.79 -3.10 -9.02
C ARG A 43 -4.41 -3.27 -9.63
N ARG A 44 -4.25 -4.23 -10.55
CA ARG A 44 -3.01 -4.37 -11.32
C ARG A 44 -2.76 -3.18 -12.21
N GLU A 45 -3.80 -2.61 -12.83
CA GLU A 45 -3.67 -1.42 -13.66
C GLU A 45 -3.22 -0.21 -12.82
N ALA A 46 -3.89 0.05 -11.69
CA ALA A 46 -3.47 1.09 -10.74
C ALA A 46 -2.03 0.89 -10.24
N LEU A 47 -1.64 -0.36 -9.95
CA LEU A 47 -0.29 -0.68 -9.53
C LEU A 47 0.73 -0.51 -10.67
N ALA A 48 0.35 -0.77 -11.92
CA ALA A 48 1.17 -0.54 -13.11
C ALA A 48 1.59 0.93 -13.18
N GLU A 49 0.60 1.82 -13.09
CA GLU A 49 0.79 3.25 -13.14
C GLU A 49 1.67 3.73 -11.98
N ALA A 50 1.46 3.17 -10.78
CA ALA A 50 2.26 3.47 -9.60
C ALA A 50 3.77 3.18 -9.81
N THR A 51 4.13 2.11 -10.52
CA THR A 51 5.56 1.77 -10.71
C THR A 51 6.34 2.81 -11.50
N HIS A 52 5.68 3.67 -12.27
CA HIS A 52 6.29 4.76 -13.02
C HIS A 52 6.53 6.02 -12.18
N LEU A 53 5.99 6.10 -10.96
CA LEU A 53 6.19 7.23 -10.08
C LEU A 53 7.65 7.30 -9.61
N THR A 54 8.22 8.50 -9.72
CA THR A 54 9.58 8.81 -9.25
C THR A 54 9.58 9.33 -7.83
N ASP A 55 8.47 9.90 -7.38
CA ASP A 55 8.30 10.34 -6.00
C ASP A 55 8.04 9.13 -5.07
N PRO A 56 8.88 8.94 -4.04
CA PRO A 56 8.72 7.84 -3.10
C PRO A 56 7.41 7.82 -2.31
N GLY A 57 6.94 8.99 -1.88
CA GLY A 57 5.72 9.13 -1.10
C GLY A 57 4.52 8.71 -1.94
N ALA A 58 4.41 9.30 -3.14
CA ALA A 58 3.37 8.99 -4.11
C ALA A 58 3.38 7.50 -4.51
N LEU A 59 4.55 6.89 -4.68
CA LEU A 59 4.65 5.45 -4.92
C LEU A 59 4.05 4.66 -3.75
N CYS A 60 4.42 4.96 -2.51
CA CYS A 60 3.90 4.25 -1.34
C CYS A 60 2.38 4.41 -1.21
N ASP A 61 1.87 5.62 -1.45
CA ASP A 61 0.44 5.93 -1.35
C ASP A 61 -0.36 5.21 -2.45
N ALA A 62 0.17 5.18 -3.69
CA ALA A 62 -0.45 4.47 -4.80
C ALA A 62 -0.47 2.94 -4.59
N ILE A 63 0.62 2.38 -4.05
CA ILE A 63 0.63 0.95 -3.69
C ILE A 63 -0.35 0.69 -2.54
N ALA A 64 -0.40 1.54 -1.52
CA ALA A 64 -1.34 1.40 -0.41
C ALA A 64 -2.79 1.34 -0.90
N LEU A 65 -3.17 2.24 -1.80
CA LEU A 65 -4.49 2.24 -2.45
C LEU A 65 -4.78 0.93 -3.22
N ALA A 66 -3.76 0.28 -3.76
CA ALA A 66 -3.90 -0.97 -4.50
C ALA A 66 -3.98 -2.22 -3.59
N VAL A 67 -3.51 -2.17 -2.34
CA VAL A 67 -3.35 -3.37 -1.49
C VAL A 67 -4.11 -3.30 -0.15
N VAL A 68 -4.65 -2.13 0.21
CA VAL A 68 -5.41 -1.91 1.44
C VAL A 68 -6.87 -1.65 1.10
N ASP A 69 -7.75 -2.51 1.60
CA ASP A 69 -9.19 -2.47 1.30
C ASP A 69 -9.96 -1.70 2.36
N GLU A 70 -9.53 -1.84 3.62
CA GLU A 70 -10.19 -1.24 4.77
C GLU A 70 -9.85 0.26 4.83
N PRO A 71 -10.84 1.17 4.73
CA PRO A 71 -10.59 2.61 4.72
C PRO A 71 -9.84 3.12 5.95
N ASP A 72 -10.11 2.55 7.12
CA ASP A 72 -9.46 2.93 8.37
C ASP A 72 -7.98 2.50 8.40
N GLU A 73 -7.66 1.32 7.82
CA GLU A 73 -6.29 0.85 7.67
C GLU A 73 -5.51 1.71 6.67
N LEU A 74 -6.16 2.10 5.57
CA LEU A 74 -5.59 3.00 4.57
C LEU A 74 -5.32 4.38 5.17
N GLN A 75 -6.28 4.95 5.90
CA GLN A 75 -6.12 6.23 6.58
C GLN A 75 -4.94 6.17 7.57
N ALA A 76 -4.86 5.12 8.39
CA ALA A 76 -3.76 4.96 9.34
C ALA A 76 -2.39 4.82 8.65
N LEU A 77 -2.33 4.27 7.43
CA LEU A 77 -1.11 4.21 6.63
C LEU A 77 -0.73 5.57 6.08
N LEU A 78 -1.69 6.32 5.52
CA LEU A 78 -1.47 7.66 4.96
C LEU A 78 -1.10 8.70 6.04
N GLU A 79 -1.62 8.55 7.26
CA GLU A 79 -1.26 9.37 8.42
C GLU A 79 0.15 9.09 8.96
N ALA A 80 0.80 8.01 8.53
CA ALA A 80 2.17 7.73 8.92
C ALA A 80 3.11 8.79 8.33
N THR A 81 3.52 9.74 9.17
CA THR A 81 4.51 10.77 8.83
C THR A 81 5.88 10.14 8.65
N GLY A 82 6.48 10.36 7.48
CA GLY A 82 7.80 9.87 7.13
C GLY A 82 7.77 8.58 6.32
N LEU A 83 8.40 8.65 5.15
CA LEU A 83 8.48 7.57 4.17
C LEU A 83 8.92 6.23 4.77
N ARG A 84 9.88 6.22 5.70
CA ARG A 84 10.40 4.99 6.30
C ARG A 84 9.34 4.22 7.11
N ALA A 85 8.52 4.95 7.86
CA ALA A 85 7.44 4.33 8.63
C ALA A 85 6.36 3.79 7.68
N ARG A 86 6.04 4.55 6.64
CA ARG A 86 5.05 4.19 5.63
C ARG A 86 5.49 2.96 4.82
N SER A 87 6.72 2.94 4.32
CA SER A 87 7.28 1.82 3.56
C SER A 87 7.36 0.54 4.39
N ARG A 88 7.72 0.64 5.67
CA ARG A 88 7.71 -0.51 6.58
C ARG A 88 6.30 -1.08 6.76
N ARG A 89 5.30 -0.25 7.08
CA ARG A 89 3.91 -0.69 7.24
C ARG A 89 3.39 -1.33 5.95
N LEU A 90 3.75 -0.74 4.81
CA LEU A 90 3.41 -1.27 3.50
C LEU A 90 4.04 -2.65 3.27
N LEU A 91 5.32 -2.83 3.58
CA LEU A 91 5.99 -4.14 3.48
C LEU A 91 5.37 -5.19 4.41
N GLU A 92 5.00 -4.82 5.63
CA GLU A 92 4.29 -5.69 6.58
C GLU A 92 2.93 -6.12 5.99
N ARG A 93 2.18 -5.18 5.39
CA ARG A 93 0.91 -5.47 4.72
C ARG A 93 1.08 -6.38 3.51
N ILE A 94 2.04 -6.09 2.64
CA ILE A 94 2.39 -6.93 1.48
C ILE A 94 2.75 -8.34 1.95
N GLY A 95 3.57 -8.46 3.00
CA GLY A 95 3.93 -9.73 3.60
C GLY A 95 2.73 -10.53 4.11
N ALA A 96 1.77 -9.87 4.77
CA ALA A 96 0.54 -10.51 5.23
C ALA A 96 -0.30 -11.04 4.06
N LEU A 97 -0.47 -10.24 2.99
CA LEU A 97 -1.19 -10.68 1.79
C LEU A 97 -0.52 -11.87 1.12
N LEU A 98 0.81 -11.85 1.01
CA LEU A 98 1.57 -12.96 0.45
C LEU A 98 1.45 -14.22 1.31
N PHE A 99 1.45 -14.08 2.64
CA PHE A 99 1.27 -15.19 3.58
C PHE A 99 -0.13 -15.81 3.48
N ASP A 100 -1.17 -14.98 3.44
CA ASP A 100 -2.56 -15.43 3.34
C ASP A 100 -2.87 -16.08 1.98
N ALA A 101 -2.17 -15.66 0.93
CA ALA A 101 -2.26 -16.25 -0.40
C ALA A 101 -1.55 -17.62 -0.53
N GLN A 102 -0.72 -18.02 0.43
CA GLN A 102 -0.06 -19.33 0.35
C GLN A 102 -1.09 -20.46 0.46
N PRO A 103 -1.02 -21.48 -0.41
CA PRO A 103 -1.87 -22.65 -0.28
C PRO A 103 -1.58 -23.31 1.07
N ARG A 104 -2.58 -23.31 1.97
CA ARG A 104 -2.46 -24.02 3.25
C ARG A 104 -2.15 -25.50 2.94
N PRO A 105 -1.12 -26.10 3.56
CA PRO A 105 -0.86 -27.51 3.38
C PRO A 105 -2.15 -28.27 3.72
N PRO A 106 -2.51 -29.32 2.95
CA PRO A 106 -3.66 -30.14 3.30
C PRO A 106 -3.42 -30.60 4.73
N ARG A 107 -4.34 -30.24 5.64
CA ARG A 107 -4.33 -30.80 6.99
C ARG A 107 -4.43 -32.30 6.81
N GLY A 108 -3.29 -32.98 6.92
CA GLY A 108 -3.24 -34.42 6.84
C GLY A 108 -4.25 -34.97 7.83
N GLN A 109 -5.09 -35.88 7.35
CA GLN A 109 -5.77 -36.81 8.23
C GLN A 109 -4.69 -37.40 9.14
N VAL A 110 -4.82 -37.12 10.43
CA VAL A 110 -4.09 -37.86 11.46
C VAL A 110 -4.65 -39.28 11.37
N CYS A 111 -3.89 -40.20 10.78
CA CYS A 111 -4.11 -41.63 10.93
C CYS A 111 -3.51 -42.10 12.25
#